data_AF-A0A9R1XI59-F1
#
_entry.id   AF-A0A9R1XI59-F1
#
_cell.length_a   1.000
_cell.length_b   1.000
_cell.length_c   1.000
_cell.angle_alpha   90.00
_cell.angle_beta   90.00
_cell.angle_gamma   90.00
#
_symmetry.space_group_name_H-M   'P 1'
#
loop_
_entity.id
_entity.type
_entity.pdbx_description
1 polymer ?
#
loop_
_entity_poly.entity_id
_entity_poly.type
_entity_poly.pdbx_seq_one_letter_code
_entity_poly.pdbx_strand_id
1 'polypeptide(L)'
;MGDHEEWSQPRGPNGLLPNAGPLLESLDSVRWLKAEERTAELISCIQPNQPSEERRNAVADYVQRLIMKCFPCQVFTFGSVPLKTYLPDGDIDLTAFSEDYKVPC
;
A
#
# COMPACT_ATOMS: atom_id res chain seq x y z
N MET A 1 23.19 -40.86 20.71
CA MET A 1 22.92 -39.55 21.33
C MET A 1 22.98 -38.57 20.18
N GLY A 2 21.82 -38.08 19.75
CA GLY A 2 21.66 -37.33 18.50
C GLY A 2 22.02 -35.87 18.69
N ASP A 3 23.04 -35.49 17.96
CA ASP A 3 23.43 -34.18 17.47
C ASP A 3 22.21 -33.34 17.07
N HIS A 4 21.96 -32.27 17.83
CA HIS A 4 20.96 -31.26 17.52
C HIS A 4 21.49 -30.36 16.40
N GLU A 5 20.98 -30.56 15.19
CA GLU A 5 21.16 -29.61 14.09
C GLU A 5 20.43 -28.30 14.44
N GLU A 6 21.21 -27.24 14.63
CA GLU A 6 20.75 -25.87 14.82
C GLU A 6 20.22 -25.33 13.49
N TRP A 7 18.90 -25.38 13.32
CA TRP A 7 18.21 -24.81 12.17
C TRP A 7 18.34 -23.28 12.19
N SER A 8 19.31 -22.76 11.44
CA SER A 8 19.43 -21.33 11.15
C SER A 8 18.24 -20.88 10.30
N GLN A 9 17.28 -20.17 10.91
CA GLN A 9 16.17 -19.58 10.16
C GLN A 9 16.69 -18.51 9.17
N PRO A 10 16.22 -18.48 7.92
CA PRO A 10 16.62 -17.46 6.96
C PRO A 10 16.01 -16.12 7.38
N ARG A 11 16.87 -15.16 7.77
CA ARG A 11 16.48 -13.77 7.99
C ARG A 11 16.04 -13.18 6.65
N GLY A 12 14.73 -13.10 6.44
CA GLY A 12 14.15 -12.30 5.36
C GLY A 12 14.63 -10.84 5.45
N PRO A 13 14.52 -10.05 4.36
CA PRO A 13 14.98 -8.67 4.36
C PRO A 13 14.02 -7.81 5.20
N ASN A 14 14.28 -7.73 6.51
CA ASN A 14 13.47 -6.96 7.46
C ASN A 14 13.68 -5.43 7.34
N GLY A 15 14.33 -4.95 6.27
CA GLY A 15 14.65 -3.52 6.07
C GLY A 15 15.64 -2.93 7.09
N LEU A 16 16.11 -3.72 8.05
CA LEU A 16 17.02 -3.27 9.12
C LEU A 16 18.47 -3.35 8.66
N LEU A 17 19.24 -2.27 8.92
CA LEU A 17 20.68 -2.26 8.70
C LEU A 17 21.37 -3.35 9.53
N PRO A 18 22.43 -4.00 9.01
CA PRO A 18 23.27 -4.87 9.82
C PRO A 18 23.82 -4.06 11.00
N ASN A 19 23.64 -4.55 12.22
CA ASN A 19 23.99 -3.88 13.48
C ASN A 19 23.00 -2.82 14.03
N ALA A 20 21.72 -2.86 13.62
CA ALA A 20 20.65 -2.09 14.27
C ALA A 20 20.27 -2.62 15.68
N GLY A 21 20.69 -3.84 16.05
CA GLY A 21 20.35 -4.48 17.33
C GLY A 21 20.72 -3.63 18.56
N PRO A 22 21.99 -3.22 18.71
CA PRO A 22 22.41 -2.36 19.83
C PRO A 22 21.75 -0.97 19.82
N LEU A 23 21.39 -0.43 18.65
CA LEU A 23 20.66 0.85 18.54
C LEU A 23 19.24 0.70 19.10
N LEU A 24 18.56 -0.41 18.76
CA LEU A 24 17.22 -0.72 19.26
C LEU A 24 17.22 -0.96 20.78
N GLU A 25 18.25 -1.63 21.30
CA GLU A 25 18.46 -1.89 22.74
C GLU A 25 18.83 -0.62 23.54
N SER A 26 19.49 0.36 22.90
CA SER A 26 19.91 1.62 23.55
C SER A 26 18.81 2.69 23.64
N LEU A 27 17.70 2.48 22.96
CA LEU A 27 16.60 3.44 22.93
C LEU A 27 15.76 3.25 24.19
N ASP A 28 15.80 4.27 25.05
CA ASP A 28 14.99 4.40 26.26
C ASP A 28 13.53 4.01 25.97
N SER A 29 13.00 3.03 26.71
CA SER A 29 11.63 2.51 26.55
C SER A 29 10.58 3.62 26.60
N VAL A 30 10.85 4.70 27.34
CA VAL A 30 9.97 5.89 27.40
C VAL A 30 9.94 6.63 26.07
N ARG A 31 11.07 6.72 25.36
CA ARG A 31 11.15 7.37 24.04
C ARG A 31 10.45 6.53 22.97
N TRP A 32 10.58 5.21 23.03
CA TRP A 32 9.86 4.30 22.14
C TRP A 32 8.36 4.37 22.34
N LEU A 33 7.87 4.31 23.58
CA LEU A 33 6.45 4.44 23.88
C LEU A 33 5.89 5.76 23.31
N LYS A 34 6.59 6.87 23.51
CA LYS A 34 6.21 8.16 22.94
C LYS A 34 6.19 8.13 21.40
N ALA A 35 7.14 7.45 20.76
CA ALA A 35 7.15 7.31 19.31
C ALA A 35 5.95 6.49 18.81
N GLU A 36 5.60 5.40 19.49
CA GLU A 36 4.42 4.59 19.17
C GLU A 36 3.11 5.37 19.35
N GLU A 37 2.95 6.09 20.46
CA GLU A 37 1.77 6.95 20.71
C GLU A 37 1.59 7.99 19.60
N ARG A 38 2.66 8.71 19.24
CA ARG A 38 2.62 9.71 18.16
C ARG A 38 2.34 9.06 16.80
N THR A 39 2.86 7.86 16.56
CA THR A 39 2.60 7.10 15.32
C THR A 39 1.14 6.66 15.25
N ALA A 40 0.57 6.18 16.35
CA ALA A 40 -0.83 5.78 16.43
C ALA A 40 -1.77 6.97 16.19
N GLU A 41 -1.47 8.14 16.78
CA GLU A 41 -2.18 9.39 16.51
C GLU A 41 -2.16 9.72 15.01
N LEU A 42 -0.98 9.68 14.37
CA LEU A 42 -0.87 9.95 12.93
C LEU A 42 -1.67 8.94 12.09
N ILE A 43 -1.53 7.64 12.37
CA ILE A 43 -2.28 6.58 11.67
C ILE A 43 -3.77 6.82 11.81
N SER A 44 -4.25 7.18 13.00
CA SER A 44 -5.67 7.45 13.22
C SER A 44 -6.23 8.56 12.33
N CYS A 45 -5.40 9.55 11.99
CA CYS A 45 -5.76 10.67 11.14
C CYS A 45 -5.68 10.34 9.64
N ILE A 46 -4.79 9.44 9.23
CA ILE A 46 -4.50 9.19 7.80
C ILE A 46 -5.01 7.85 7.27
N GLN A 47 -5.41 6.93 8.16
CA GLN A 47 -5.89 5.61 7.74
C GLN A 47 -7.14 5.72 6.85
N PRO A 48 -7.30 4.79 5.89
CA PRO A 48 -8.53 4.65 5.14
C PRO A 48 -9.76 4.55 6.04
N ASN A 49 -10.87 5.12 5.58
CA ASN A 49 -12.15 5.02 6.25
C ASN A 49 -13.27 4.74 5.25
N GLN A 50 -14.34 4.13 5.76
CA GLN A 50 -15.44 3.62 4.94
C GLN A 50 -16.09 4.70 4.05
N PRO A 51 -16.45 5.90 4.55
CA PRO A 51 -17.02 6.95 3.70
C PRO A 51 -16.09 7.40 2.56
N SER A 52 -14.78 7.44 2.82
CA SER A 52 -13.78 7.82 1.83
C SER A 52 -13.59 6.73 0.77
N GLU A 53 -13.66 5.46 1.18
CA GLU A 53 -13.62 4.29 0.28
C GLU A 53 -14.81 4.30 -0.68
N GLU A 54 -16.02 4.44 -0.14
CA GLU A 54 -17.26 4.47 -0.93
C GLU A 54 -17.25 5.60 -1.95
N ARG A 55 -16.78 6.79 -1.54
CA ARG A 55 -16.65 7.94 -2.45
C ARG A 55 -15.65 7.68 -3.57
N ARG A 56 -14.46 7.15 -3.25
CA ARG A 56 -13.44 6.84 -4.27
C ARG A 56 -13.92 5.79 -5.24
N ASN A 57 -14.58 4.73 -4.74
CA ASN A 57 -15.17 3.69 -5.57
C ASN A 57 -16.26 4.25 -6.49
N ALA A 58 -17.17 5.08 -5.97
CA ALA A 58 -18.21 5.70 -6.79
C ALA A 58 -17.64 6.60 -7.91
N VAL A 59 -16.59 7.37 -7.62
CA VAL A 59 -15.90 8.20 -8.62
C VAL A 59 -15.18 7.32 -9.66
N ALA A 60 -14.40 6.32 -9.21
CA ALA A 60 -13.69 5.40 -10.08
C ALA A 60 -14.66 4.66 -11.02
N ASP A 61 -15.76 4.13 -10.49
CA ASP A 61 -16.83 3.46 -11.22
C ASP A 61 -17.45 4.37 -12.28
N TYR A 62 -17.72 5.63 -11.93
CA TYR A 62 -18.29 6.60 -12.86
C TYR A 62 -17.32 6.89 -14.01
N VAL A 63 -16.06 7.22 -13.70
CA VAL A 63 -15.05 7.58 -14.69
C VAL A 63 -14.71 6.38 -15.58
N GLN A 64 -14.60 5.17 -15.02
CA GLN A 64 -14.41 3.93 -15.76
C GLN A 64 -15.52 3.74 -16.80
N ARG A 65 -16.79 3.81 -16.39
CA ARG A 65 -17.92 3.68 -17.33
C ARG A 65 -17.94 4.79 -18.38
N LEU A 66 -17.58 6.01 -18.02
CA LEU A 66 -17.51 7.13 -18.95
C LEU A 66 -16.46 6.89 -20.05
N ILE A 67 -15.24 6.51 -19.67
CA ILE A 67 -14.14 6.26 -20.61
C ILE A 67 -14.50 5.07 -21.52
N MET A 68 -14.97 3.96 -20.95
CA MET A 68 -15.33 2.75 -21.72
C MET A 68 -16.53 2.96 -22.66
N LYS A 69 -17.38 3.96 -22.41
CA LYS A 69 -18.45 4.35 -23.33
C LYS A 69 -17.93 5.11 -24.56
N CYS A 70 -16.83 5.84 -24.40
CA CYS A 70 -16.24 6.67 -25.44
C CYS A 70 -15.18 5.93 -26.26
N PHE A 71 -14.48 4.98 -25.66
CA PHE A 71 -13.34 4.29 -26.28
C PHE A 71 -13.44 2.78 -26.09
N PRO A 72 -13.09 1.96 -27.10
CA PRO A 72 -12.99 0.51 -26.97
C PRO A 72 -11.75 0.14 -26.15
N CYS A 73 -11.87 0.26 -24.84
CA CYS A 73 -10.80 -0.02 -23.88
C CYS A 73 -11.38 -0.62 -22.60
N GLN A 74 -10.49 -1.16 -21.76
CA GLN A 74 -10.79 -1.59 -20.40
C GLN A 74 -10.07 -0.67 -19.43
N VAL A 75 -10.75 -0.22 -18.39
CA VAL A 75 -10.20 0.71 -17.39
C VAL A 75 -10.19 0.04 -16.02
N PHE A 76 -9.08 0.17 -15.29
CA PHE A 76 -8.89 -0.41 -13.96
C PHE A 76 -8.30 0.62 -13.01
N THR A 77 -8.66 0.53 -11.73
CA THR A 77 -7.95 1.24 -10.67
C THR A 77 -6.61 0.57 -10.40
N PHE A 78 -5.59 1.37 -10.11
CA PHE A 78 -4.32 0.89 -9.58
C PHE A 78 -3.86 1.81 -8.46
N GLY A 79 -2.64 1.62 -7.97
CA GLY A 79 -2.09 2.48 -6.92
C GLY A 79 -2.79 2.29 -5.58
N SER A 80 -2.97 3.38 -4.85
CA SER A 80 -3.35 3.34 -3.44
C SER A 80 -4.79 2.92 -3.17
N VAL A 81 -5.71 3.20 -4.10
CA VAL A 81 -7.15 2.94 -3.96
C VAL A 81 -7.46 1.45 -3.76
N PRO A 82 -7.10 0.53 -4.67
CA PRO A 82 -7.38 -0.90 -4.49
C PRO A 82 -6.60 -1.53 -3.33
N LEU A 83 -5.48 -0.93 -2.92
CA LEU A 83 -4.64 -1.42 -1.81
C LEU A 83 -5.07 -0.90 -0.44
N LYS A 84 -6.00 0.06 -0.37
CA LYS A 84 -6.38 0.76 0.87
C LYS A 84 -5.16 1.34 1.58
N THR A 85 -4.29 2.00 0.84
CA THR A 85 -3.11 2.71 1.37
C THR A 85 -3.14 4.20 1.08
N TYR A 86 -4.28 4.71 0.61
CA TYR A 86 -4.46 6.12 0.28
C TYR A 86 -4.51 7.00 1.54
N LEU A 87 -3.96 8.21 1.41
CA LEU A 87 -4.12 9.27 2.41
C LEU A 87 -5.49 9.95 2.24
N PRO A 88 -5.98 10.70 3.24
CA PRO A 88 -7.27 11.38 3.19
C PRO A 88 -7.47 12.23 1.92
N ASP A 89 -6.42 12.94 1.51
CA ASP A 89 -6.38 13.81 0.33
C ASP A 89 -5.73 13.15 -0.90
N GLY A 90 -5.50 11.83 -0.86
CA GLY A 90 -4.96 11.07 -1.98
C GLY A 90 -5.92 11.04 -3.17
N ASP A 91 -5.36 11.06 -4.38
CA ASP A 91 -6.06 10.97 -5.66
C ASP A 91 -6.50 9.54 -5.99
N ILE A 92 -7.00 9.35 -7.22
CA ILE A 92 -7.47 8.06 -7.75
C ILE A 92 -6.72 7.81 -9.05
N ASP A 93 -5.88 6.78 -9.04
CA ASP A 93 -5.16 6.34 -10.21
C ASP A 93 -6.00 5.35 -11.04
N LEU A 94 -6.17 5.65 -12.33
CA LEU A 94 -6.83 4.78 -13.32
C LEU A 94 -5.87 4.49 -14.48
N THR A 95 -5.85 3.24 -14.95
CA THR A 95 -5.14 2.83 -16.17
C THR A 95 -6.15 2.31 -17.19
N ALA A 96 -5.99 2.71 -18.46
CA ALA A 96 -6.79 2.23 -19.57
C ALA A 96 -5.94 1.36 -20.52
N PHE A 97 -6.48 0.19 -20.88
CA PHE A 97 -5.90 -0.74 -21.85
C PHE A 97 -6.79 -0.80 -23.09
N SER A 98 -6.26 -0.43 -24.24
CA SER A 98 -6.91 -0.63 -25.54
C SER A 98 -6.10 -1.61 -26.37
N GLU A 99 -6.77 -2.35 -27.24
CA GLU A 99 -6.08 -3.14 -28.26
C GLU A 99 -5.50 -2.20 -29.32
N ASP A 100 -4.28 -2.47 -29.77
CA ASP A 100 -3.74 -1.84 -30.97
C ASP A 100 -4.53 -2.38 -32.17
N TYR A 101 -5.38 -1.54 -32.77
CA TYR A 101 -5.93 -1.83 -34.08
C TYR A 101 -4.79 -1.74 -35.10
N LYS A 102 -4.10 -2.85 -35.34
CA LYS A 102 -3.34 -3.02 -36.58
C LYS A 102 -4.35 -2.96 -37.72
N VAL A 103 -4.45 -1.78 -38.35
CA VAL A 103 -5.14 -1.63 -39.63
C VAL A 103 -4.50 -2.67 -40.57
N PRO A 104 -5.25 -3.65 -41.11
CA PRO A 104 -4.69 -4.55 -42.09
C PRO A 104 -4.23 -3.71 -43.28
N CYS A 105 -2.95 -3.85 -43.64
CA CYS A 105 -2.37 -3.26 -44.84
C CYS A 105 -3.11 -3.72 -46.10
#